data_AF-A0A7Z1MWL1-F1
#
_entry.id   AF-A0A7Z1MWL1-F1
#
_cell.length_a   1.000
_cell.length_b   1.000
_cell.length_c   1.000
_cell.angle_alpha   90.00
_cell.angle_beta   90.00
_cell.angle_gamma   90.00
#
_symmetry.space_group_name_H-M   'P 1'
#
loop_
_entity.id
_entity.type
_entity.pdbx_description
1 polymer ?
#
loop_
_entity_poly.entity_id
_entity_poly.type
_entity_poly.pdbx_seq_one_letter_code
_entity_poly.pdbx_strand_id
1 'polypeptide(L)'
;DINTYIQRAKNLKTIEEGYFNTKDNEKLEKWVQTNFKDYKKKEDVIAQSASVFTKEGTRLIDILNAHMIKWSKLYVDDFQSSWTMPKREKGFYHAWQRLVKHDPLFTKKQRLTLAHLPNQATEAIEYAFQELGVKEEHRQSYIESHLLSLPGWAGIMYHRSQTQSNDAY
;
A
#
# COMPACT_ATOMS: atom_id res chain seq x y z
N ASP A 1 13.68 -13.72 27.57
CA ASP A 1 12.29 -13.53 28.01
C ASP A 1 11.63 -12.43 27.18
N ILE A 2 10.39 -12.62 26.78
CA ILE A 2 9.60 -11.72 25.91
C ILE A 2 9.40 -10.35 26.58
N ASN A 3 9.25 -10.33 27.90
CA ASN A 3 9.11 -9.08 28.65
C ASN A 3 10.39 -8.24 28.59
N THR A 4 11.56 -8.87 28.69
CA THR A 4 12.85 -8.18 28.52
C THR A 4 12.98 -7.57 27.13
N TYR A 5 12.52 -8.26 26.08
CA TYR A 5 12.54 -7.76 24.71
C TYR A 5 11.62 -6.53 24.55
N ILE A 6 10.39 -6.60 25.05
CA ILE A 6 9.42 -5.49 25.00
C ILE A 6 9.94 -4.27 25.77
N GLN A 7 10.53 -4.46 26.95
CA GLN A 7 11.10 -3.36 27.72
C GLN A 7 12.29 -2.70 27.03
N ARG A 8 13.11 -3.47 26.30
CA ARG A 8 14.20 -2.93 25.48
C ARG A 8 13.68 -2.19 24.26
N ALA A 9 12.67 -2.74 23.57
CA ALA A 9 12.07 -2.11 22.39
C ALA A 9 11.44 -0.74 22.71
N LYS A 10 10.76 -0.62 23.87
CA LYS A 10 10.20 0.65 24.36
C LYS A 10 11.25 1.74 24.63
N ASN A 11 12.49 1.33 24.89
CA ASN A 11 13.61 2.22 25.21
C ASN A 11 14.60 2.37 24.04
N LEU A 12 14.26 1.89 22.84
CA LEU A 12 15.08 2.12 21.66
C LEU A 12 15.10 3.62 21.37
N LYS A 13 16.30 4.19 21.40
CA LYS A 13 16.51 5.57 20.95
C LYS A 13 16.09 5.65 19.48
N THR A 14 15.36 6.71 19.14
CA THR A 14 15.05 7.02 17.74
C THR A 14 16.35 7.07 16.96
N ILE A 15 16.45 6.23 15.94
CA ILE A 15 17.58 6.20 15.02
C ILE A 15 17.53 7.54 14.28
N GLU A 16 18.53 8.40 14.51
CA GLU A 16 18.65 9.68 13.81
C GLU A 16 18.80 9.44 12.30
N GLU A 17 18.35 10.37 11.46
CA GLU A 17 18.40 10.24 9.99
C GLU A 17 19.82 10.00 9.43
N GLY A 18 20.88 10.28 10.22
CA GLY A 18 22.29 10.01 9.89
C GLY A 18 22.91 8.79 10.59
N TYR A 19 22.13 7.97 11.30
CA TYR A 19 22.64 6.87 12.12
C TYR A 19 23.35 5.78 11.30
N PHE A 20 22.96 5.61 10.04
CA PHE A 20 23.70 4.81 9.08
C PHE A 20 24.56 5.74 8.23
N ASN A 21 25.83 5.89 8.59
CA ASN A 21 26.78 6.54 7.70
C ASN A 21 26.98 5.69 6.42
N THR A 22 27.54 6.30 5.37
CA THR A 22 27.75 5.64 4.06
C THR A 22 28.49 4.31 4.18
N LYS A 23 29.45 4.20 5.10
CA LYS A 23 30.28 3.01 5.32
C LYS A 23 29.52 1.87 5.98
N ASP A 24 28.64 2.18 6.93
CA ASP A 24 27.77 1.19 7.58
C ASP A 24 26.70 0.68 6.61
N ASN A 25 26.18 1.54 5.73
CA ASN A 25 25.29 1.13 4.64
C ASN A 25 25.99 0.19 3.65
N GLU A 26 27.21 0.51 3.20
CA GLU A 26 27.98 -0.36 2.30
C GLU A 26 28.26 -1.74 2.94
N LYS A 27 28.52 -1.78 4.25
CA LYS A 27 28.73 -3.04 4.98
C LYS A 27 27.44 -3.84 5.06
N LEU A 28 26.30 -3.17 5.30
CA LEU A 28 24.98 -3.79 5.31
C LEU A 28 24.63 -4.36 3.92
N GLU A 29 24.84 -3.59 2.86
CA GLU A 29 24.60 -4.02 1.48
C GLU A 29 25.41 -5.26 1.11
N LYS A 30 26.71 -5.27 1.41
CA LYS A 30 27.58 -6.44 1.20
C LYS A 30 27.08 -7.66 1.96
N TRP A 31 26.67 -7.47 3.21
CA TRP A 31 26.13 -8.55 4.02
C TRP A 31 24.82 -9.09 3.44
N VAL A 32 23.90 -8.23 3.00
CA VAL A 32 22.63 -8.64 2.37
C VAL A 32 22.92 -9.43 1.09
N GLN A 33 23.78 -8.93 0.20
CA GLN A 33 24.14 -9.63 -1.04
C GLN A 33 24.80 -11.00 -0.78
N THR A 34 25.57 -11.12 0.31
CA THR A 34 26.23 -12.37 0.69
C THR A 34 25.24 -13.41 1.21
N ASN A 35 24.27 -12.98 2.02
CA ASN A 35 23.37 -13.88 2.75
C ASN A 35 22.03 -14.13 2.02
N PHE A 36 21.62 -13.22 1.14
CA PHE A 36 20.41 -13.29 0.34
C PHE A 36 20.79 -13.26 -1.13
N LYS A 37 21.28 -14.39 -1.66
CA LYS A 37 21.76 -14.49 -3.05
C LYS A 37 20.68 -14.17 -4.11
N ASP A 38 19.41 -14.31 -3.73
CA ASP A 38 18.25 -13.94 -4.56
C ASP A 38 17.89 -12.46 -4.48
N TYR A 39 18.56 -11.69 -3.60
CA TYR A 39 18.53 -10.22 -3.58
C TYR A 39 19.32 -9.70 -4.79
N LYS A 40 18.78 -9.94 -5.99
CA LYS A 40 19.17 -9.21 -7.18
C LYS A 40 18.80 -7.76 -6.96
N LYS A 41 19.67 -6.86 -7.40
CA LYS A 41 19.38 -5.45 -7.64
C LYS A 41 18.27 -5.37 -8.71
N LYS A 42 17.03 -5.72 -8.35
CA LYS A 42 15.85 -5.28 -9.10
C LYS A 42 16.00 -3.76 -9.08
N GLU A 43 15.88 -3.09 -10.22
CA GLU A 43 15.75 -1.63 -10.18
C GLU A 43 14.68 -1.35 -9.14
N ASP A 44 15.03 -0.60 -8.10
CA ASP A 44 14.13 -0.27 -7.00
C ASP A 44 13.06 0.65 -7.59
N VAL A 45 12.09 0.04 -8.24
CA VAL A 45 10.90 0.72 -8.74
C VAL A 45 10.06 0.95 -7.50
N ILE A 46 10.30 2.10 -6.88
CA ILE A 46 9.50 2.56 -5.77
C ILE A 46 8.27 3.26 -6.35
N ALA A 47 7.13 3.08 -5.70
CA ALA A 47 5.94 3.87 -5.96
C ALA A 47 6.29 5.36 -6.07
N GLN A 48 5.79 6.06 -7.10
CA GLN A 48 6.04 7.50 -7.27
C GLN A 48 5.61 8.30 -6.04
N SER A 49 4.56 7.86 -5.33
CA SER A 49 4.12 8.49 -4.08
C SER A 49 5.15 8.41 -2.94
N ALA A 50 6.13 7.52 -2.99
CA ALA A 50 7.16 7.41 -1.96
C ALA A 50 8.26 8.47 -2.10
N SER A 51 8.48 9.01 -3.30
CA SER A 51 9.45 10.07 -3.57
C SER A 51 8.83 11.48 -3.59
N VAL A 52 7.49 11.57 -3.55
CA VAL A 52 6.75 12.84 -3.56
C VAL A 52 6.34 13.25 -2.15
N PHE A 53 6.53 14.52 -1.84
CA PHE A 53 6.12 15.15 -0.58
C PHE A 53 5.06 16.21 -0.83
N THR A 54 4.15 16.38 0.12
CA THR A 54 3.22 17.51 0.13
C THR A 54 3.95 18.80 0.47
N LYS A 55 3.27 19.95 0.36
CA LYS A 55 3.83 21.26 0.74
C LYS A 55 4.20 21.32 2.23
N GLU A 56 3.54 20.50 3.04
CA GLU A 56 3.72 20.38 4.48
C GLU A 56 4.81 19.35 4.85
N GLY A 57 5.52 18.78 3.87
CA GLY A 57 6.60 17.81 4.10
C GLY A 57 6.13 16.39 4.44
N THR A 58 4.83 16.08 4.28
CA THR A 58 4.33 14.72 4.47
C THR A 58 4.57 13.89 3.21
N ARG A 59 5.06 12.64 3.34
CA ARG A 59 5.22 11.77 2.17
C ARG A 59 3.86 11.39 1.60
N LEU A 60 3.70 11.47 0.29
CA LEU A 60 2.44 11.18 -0.37
C LEU A 60 2.01 9.72 -0.17
N ILE A 61 2.97 8.79 -0.05
CA ILE A 61 2.70 7.38 0.23
C ILE A 61 1.99 7.18 1.58
N ASP A 62 2.28 8.00 2.60
CA ASP A 62 1.64 7.88 3.91
C ASP A 62 0.15 8.28 3.82
N ILE A 63 -0.16 9.31 3.02
CA ILE A 63 -1.53 9.75 2.73
C ILE A 63 -2.27 8.66 1.94
N LEU A 64 -1.64 8.13 0.90
CA LEU A 64 -2.21 7.03 0.09
C LEU A 64 -2.52 5.81 0.97
N ASN A 65 -1.58 5.44 1.84
CA ASN A 65 -1.73 4.31 2.75
C ASN A 65 -2.88 4.53 3.73
N ALA A 66 -3.06 5.73 4.28
CA ALA A 66 -4.20 6.04 5.12
C ALA A 66 -5.55 5.82 4.39
N HIS A 67 -5.65 6.21 3.10
CA HIS A 67 -6.83 5.93 2.29
C HIS A 67 -7.02 4.42 2.05
N MET A 68 -5.95 3.71 1.69
CA MET A 68 -6.00 2.26 1.46
C MET A 68 -6.44 1.51 2.72
N ILE A 69 -5.88 1.85 3.88
CA ILE A 69 -6.24 1.28 5.18
C ILE A 69 -7.72 1.54 5.49
N LYS A 70 -8.18 2.79 5.33
CA LYS A 70 -9.59 3.16 5.59
C LYS A 70 -10.55 2.32 4.77
N TRP A 71 -10.33 2.25 3.46
CA TRP A 71 -11.20 1.50 2.56
C TRP A 71 -11.10 0.00 2.78
N SER A 72 -9.89 -0.49 3.08
CA SER A 72 -9.65 -1.90 3.39
C SER A 72 -10.41 -2.34 4.62
N LYS A 73 -10.34 -1.54 5.70
CA LYS A 73 -11.09 -1.77 6.94
C LYS A 73 -12.60 -1.83 6.66
N LEU A 74 -13.14 -0.86 5.92
CA LEU A 74 -14.56 -0.80 5.62
C LEU A 74 -15.05 -2.00 4.77
N TYR A 75 -14.18 -2.55 3.91
CA TYR A 75 -14.51 -3.70 3.08
C TYR A 75 -14.43 -5.03 3.83
N VAL A 76 -13.40 -5.21 4.67
CA VAL A 76 -13.16 -6.45 5.43
C VAL A 76 -14.13 -6.59 6.61
N ASP A 77 -14.72 -5.50 7.09
CA ASP A 77 -15.70 -5.52 8.17
C ASP A 77 -16.90 -6.44 7.87
N ASP A 78 -16.99 -7.56 8.58
CA ASP A 78 -18.03 -8.58 8.44
C ASP A 78 -19.29 -8.22 9.23
N PHE A 79 -19.89 -7.07 8.91
CA PHE A 79 -21.15 -6.57 9.50
C PHE A 79 -21.11 -6.33 11.01
N GLN A 80 -19.92 -6.21 11.61
CA GLN A 80 -19.82 -5.88 13.04
C GLN A 80 -20.08 -4.39 13.27
N SER A 81 -19.84 -3.55 12.27
CA SER A 81 -20.30 -2.16 12.30
C SER A 81 -21.74 -2.01 11.81
N SER A 82 -22.47 -1.07 12.40
CA SER A 82 -23.81 -0.66 11.95
C SER A 82 -23.83 -0.07 10.52
N TRP A 83 -22.66 0.21 9.94
CA TRP A 83 -22.48 0.71 8.58
C TRP A 83 -21.52 -0.20 7.82
N THR A 84 -22.05 -0.97 6.87
CA THR A 84 -21.23 -1.81 6.00
C THR A 84 -21.02 -1.19 4.63
N MET A 85 -19.94 -1.60 3.94
CA MET A 85 -19.67 -1.16 2.58
C MET A 85 -20.78 -1.63 1.62
N PRO A 86 -21.56 -0.73 1.00
CA PRO A 86 -22.60 -1.12 0.06
C PRO A 86 -21.99 -1.77 -1.18
N LYS A 87 -22.65 -2.81 -1.69
CA LYS A 87 -22.25 -3.55 -2.89
C LYS A 87 -20.88 -4.25 -2.80
N ARG A 88 -20.43 -4.59 -1.59
CA ARG A 88 -19.16 -5.31 -1.36
C ARG A 88 -19.10 -6.68 -2.03
N GLU A 89 -20.24 -7.32 -2.23
CA GLU A 89 -20.37 -8.60 -2.95
C GLU A 89 -19.92 -8.51 -4.41
N LYS A 90 -19.85 -7.29 -4.98
CA LYS A 90 -19.32 -7.04 -6.32
C LYS A 90 -17.80 -6.81 -6.34
N GLY A 91 -17.13 -7.02 -5.21
CA GLY A 91 -15.69 -6.85 -5.05
C GLY A 91 -15.27 -5.47 -4.56
N PHE A 92 -14.05 -5.41 -4.02
CA PHE A 92 -13.47 -4.24 -3.38
C PHE A 92 -13.50 -2.99 -4.27
N TYR A 93 -12.94 -3.08 -5.48
CA TYR A 93 -12.80 -1.94 -6.38
C TYR A 93 -14.15 -1.32 -6.75
N HIS A 94 -15.11 -2.16 -7.15
CA HIS A 94 -16.44 -1.68 -7.54
C HIS A 94 -17.16 -0.99 -6.37
N ALA A 95 -17.08 -1.57 -5.16
CA ALA A 95 -17.68 -0.97 -3.97
C ALA A 95 -16.99 0.36 -3.60
N TRP A 96 -15.66 0.39 -3.62
CA TRP A 96 -14.84 1.58 -3.40
C TRP A 96 -15.18 2.71 -4.38
N GLN A 97 -15.18 2.44 -5.69
CA GLN A 97 -15.37 3.44 -6.73
C GLN A 97 -16.72 4.18 -6.57
N ARG A 98 -17.76 3.47 -6.14
CA ARG A 98 -19.08 4.06 -5.90
C ARG A 98 -19.10 5.02 -4.71
N LEU A 99 -18.25 4.79 -3.73
CA LEU A 99 -18.21 5.57 -2.49
C LEU A 99 -17.18 6.70 -2.56
N VAL A 100 -16.04 6.47 -3.20
CA VAL A 100 -14.90 7.41 -3.19
C VAL A 100 -15.25 8.77 -3.81
N LYS A 101 -16.19 8.80 -4.77
CA LYS A 101 -16.74 10.04 -5.36
C LYS A 101 -17.55 10.91 -4.38
N HIS A 102 -17.81 10.43 -3.17
CA HIS A 102 -18.48 11.15 -2.09
C HIS A 102 -17.57 11.40 -0.88
N ASP A 103 -16.31 10.95 -0.92
CA ASP A 103 -15.38 11.05 0.19
C ASP A 103 -14.94 12.51 0.41
N PRO A 104 -15.25 13.12 1.57
CA PRO A 104 -14.97 14.53 1.82
C PRO A 104 -13.47 14.83 1.92
N LEU A 105 -12.62 13.81 2.11
CA LEU A 105 -11.16 13.99 2.17
C LEU A 105 -10.54 14.33 0.81
N PHE A 106 -11.26 14.11 -0.30
CA PHE A 106 -10.83 14.54 -1.63
C PHE A 106 -11.42 15.90 -2.02
N THR A 107 -10.70 16.66 -2.81
CA THR A 107 -11.23 17.88 -3.45
C THR A 107 -12.32 17.54 -4.47
N LYS A 108 -13.16 18.53 -4.84
CA LYS A 108 -14.17 18.35 -5.90
C LYS A 108 -13.56 17.83 -7.20
N LYS A 109 -12.40 18.36 -7.60
CA LYS A 109 -11.68 17.93 -8.81
C LYS A 109 -11.24 16.46 -8.71
N GLN A 110 -10.63 16.08 -7.60
CA GLN A 110 -10.21 14.69 -7.37
C GLN A 110 -11.40 13.72 -7.37
N ARG A 111 -12.51 14.07 -6.71
CA ARG A 111 -13.73 13.24 -6.74
C ARG A 111 -14.28 13.07 -8.16
N LEU A 112 -14.25 14.13 -8.98
CA LEU A 112 -14.64 14.03 -10.38
C LEU A 112 -13.71 13.11 -11.16
N THR A 113 -12.39 13.23 -11.01
CA THR A 113 -11.43 12.32 -11.65
C THR A 113 -11.69 10.86 -11.25
N LEU A 114 -11.84 10.59 -9.95
CA LEU A 114 -12.11 9.24 -9.44
C LEU A 114 -13.46 8.67 -9.93
N ALA A 115 -14.46 9.53 -10.15
CA ALA A 115 -15.75 9.12 -10.66
C ALA A 115 -15.73 8.70 -12.15
N HIS A 116 -14.72 9.13 -12.92
CA HIS A 116 -14.55 8.79 -14.33
C HIS A 116 -13.61 7.60 -14.56
N LEU A 117 -13.10 6.96 -13.50
CA LEU A 117 -12.30 5.76 -13.65
C LEU A 117 -13.10 4.64 -14.34
N PRO A 118 -12.43 3.71 -15.05
CA PRO A 118 -13.07 2.53 -15.61
C PRO A 118 -13.82 1.71 -14.55
N ASN A 119 -14.89 1.02 -14.94
CA ASN A 119 -15.69 0.21 -14.00
C ASN A 119 -15.01 -1.12 -13.63
N GLN A 120 -14.11 -1.62 -14.49
CA GLN A 120 -13.34 -2.83 -14.22
C GLN A 120 -12.02 -2.49 -13.54
N ALA A 121 -11.66 -3.25 -12.51
CA ALA A 121 -10.43 -3.00 -11.74
C ALA A 121 -9.17 -3.13 -12.61
N THR A 122 -9.14 -4.12 -13.50
CA THR A 122 -8.02 -4.35 -14.43
C THR A 122 -7.84 -3.19 -15.41
N GLU A 123 -8.93 -2.69 -15.98
CA GLU A 123 -8.92 -1.50 -16.86
C GLU A 123 -8.48 -0.25 -16.09
N ALA A 124 -8.91 -0.09 -14.84
CA ALA A 124 -8.53 1.04 -14.02
C ALA A 124 -7.04 1.01 -13.62
N ILE A 125 -6.48 -0.18 -13.37
CA ILE A 125 -5.04 -0.36 -13.14
C ILE A 125 -4.26 -0.01 -14.41
N GLU A 126 -4.70 -0.50 -15.57
CA GLU A 126 -4.07 -0.18 -16.86
C GLU A 126 -4.10 1.34 -17.13
N TYR A 127 -5.25 1.96 -16.94
CA TYR A 127 -5.42 3.41 -17.05
C TYR A 127 -4.45 4.15 -16.10
N ALA A 128 -4.35 3.72 -14.84
CA ALA A 128 -3.44 4.33 -13.87
C ALA A 128 -1.97 4.19 -14.29
N PHE A 129 -1.55 3.04 -14.82
CA PHE A 129 -0.19 2.88 -15.33
C PHE A 129 0.13 3.82 -16.48
N GLN A 130 -0.81 4.02 -17.41
CA GLN A 130 -0.66 4.94 -18.52
C GLN A 130 -0.55 6.39 -18.05
N GLU A 131 -1.46 6.83 -17.19
CA GLU A 131 -1.46 8.20 -16.64
C GLU A 131 -0.21 8.49 -15.79
N LEU A 132 0.31 7.49 -15.09
CA LEU A 132 1.52 7.62 -14.28
C LEU A 132 2.81 7.39 -15.09
N GLY A 133 2.73 6.99 -16.36
CA GLY A 133 3.90 6.69 -17.18
C GLY A 133 4.74 5.51 -16.68
N VAL A 134 4.10 4.51 -16.06
CA VAL A 134 4.78 3.30 -15.57
C VAL A 134 5.00 2.32 -16.72
N LYS A 135 6.27 2.07 -17.07
CA LYS A 135 6.64 1.12 -18.12
C LYS A 135 6.28 -0.32 -17.74
N GLU A 136 5.95 -1.14 -18.74
CA GLU A 136 5.52 -2.54 -18.57
C GLU A 136 6.49 -3.34 -17.69
N GLU A 137 7.79 -3.24 -17.94
CA GLU A 137 8.84 -3.94 -17.20
C GLU A 137 8.88 -3.61 -15.70
N HIS A 138 8.29 -2.47 -15.30
CA HIS A 138 8.29 -1.98 -13.94
C HIS A 138 6.96 -2.19 -13.20
N ARG A 139 5.87 -2.55 -13.90
CA ARG A 139 4.51 -2.62 -13.34
C ARG A 139 4.39 -3.55 -12.16
N GLN A 140 5.00 -4.75 -12.24
CA GLN A 140 4.98 -5.70 -11.14
C GLN A 140 5.67 -5.12 -9.89
N SER A 141 6.91 -4.65 -10.04
CA SER A 141 7.67 -4.05 -8.94
C SER A 141 6.97 -2.82 -8.35
N TYR A 142 6.29 -2.04 -9.19
CA TYR A 142 5.51 -0.88 -8.77
C TYR A 142 4.35 -1.27 -7.86
N ILE A 143 3.56 -2.28 -8.24
CA ILE A 143 2.49 -2.81 -7.39
C ILE A 143 3.07 -3.43 -6.10
N GLU A 144 4.14 -4.21 -6.20
CA GLU A 144 4.82 -4.81 -5.05
C GLU A 144 5.25 -3.72 -4.04
N SER A 145 5.82 -2.62 -4.51
CA SER A 145 6.20 -1.47 -3.67
C SER A 145 4.99 -0.90 -2.90
N HIS A 146 3.85 -0.72 -3.56
CA HIS A 146 2.63 -0.28 -2.89
C HIS A 146 2.13 -1.30 -1.86
N LEU A 147 2.08 -2.59 -2.20
CA LEU A 147 1.60 -3.63 -1.28
C LEU A 147 2.50 -3.80 -0.06
N LEU A 148 3.83 -3.75 -0.25
CA LEU A 148 4.80 -3.81 0.84
C LEU A 148 4.73 -2.59 1.76
N SER A 149 4.30 -1.44 1.23
CA SER A 149 4.08 -0.23 2.02
C SER A 149 2.80 -0.27 2.88
N LEU A 150 1.91 -1.26 2.68
CA LEU A 150 0.66 -1.44 3.42
C LEU A 150 0.85 -2.49 4.54
N PRO A 151 1.33 -2.11 5.74
CA PRO A 151 1.66 -3.07 6.79
C PRO A 151 0.43 -3.88 7.21
N GLY A 152 0.46 -5.19 6.99
CA GLY A 152 -0.59 -6.15 7.36
C GLY A 152 -1.83 -6.15 6.45
N TRP A 153 -2.25 -5.01 5.91
CA TRP A 153 -3.48 -4.88 5.13
C TRP A 153 -3.44 -5.62 3.78
N ALA A 154 -2.31 -5.61 3.09
CA ALA A 154 -2.14 -6.40 1.86
C ALA A 154 -2.30 -7.90 2.15
N GLY A 155 -1.74 -8.38 3.26
CA GLY A 155 -1.87 -9.77 3.71
C GLY A 155 -3.30 -10.15 4.11
N ILE A 156 -4.01 -9.27 4.83
CA ILE A 156 -5.43 -9.49 5.19
C ILE A 156 -6.29 -9.61 3.94
N MET A 157 -6.10 -8.72 2.96
CA MET A 157 -6.84 -8.76 1.70
C MET A 157 -6.57 -10.04 0.92
N TYR A 158 -5.31 -10.47 0.85
CA TYR A 158 -4.93 -11.73 0.23
C TYR A 158 -5.57 -12.94 0.94
N HIS A 159 -5.53 -13.00 2.26
CA HIS A 159 -6.20 -14.08 3.00
C HIS A 159 -7.71 -14.14 2.73
N ARG A 160 -8.36 -12.98 2.62
CA ARG A 160 -9.79 -12.88 2.29
C ARG A 160 -10.10 -13.36 0.87
N SER A 161 -9.26 -13.04 -0.12
CA SER A 161 -9.50 -13.53 -1.50
C SER A 161 -9.38 -15.06 -1.60
N GLN A 162 -8.48 -15.66 -0.83
CA GLN A 162 -8.31 -17.12 -0.79
C GLN A 162 -9.52 -17.81 -0.12
N THR A 163 -10.02 -17.27 0.99
CA THR A 163 -11.18 -17.83 1.71
C THR A 163 -12.47 -17.70 0.90
N GLN A 164 -12.72 -16.54 0.29
CA GLN A 164 -13.89 -16.34 -0.58
C GLN A 164 -13.87 -17.24 -1.84
N SER A 165 -12.68 -17.62 -2.32
CA SER A 165 -12.54 -18.58 -3.43
C SER A 165 -12.82 -20.03 -3.00
N ASN A 166 -12.56 -20.37 -1.73
CA ASN A 166 -12.82 -21.70 -1.19
C ASN A 166 -14.29 -21.92 -0.81
N ASP A 167 -15.02 -20.87 -0.41
CA ASP A 167 -16.45 -20.93 -0.10
C ASP A 167 -17.36 -20.98 -1.35
N ALA A 168 -16.76 -20.90 -2.55
CA ALA A 168 -17.46 -20.93 -3.84
C ALA A 168 -17.49 -22.32 -4.51
N TYR A 169 -17.15 -23.39 -3.78
CA TYR A 169 -17.17 -24.79 -4.22
C TYR A 169 -18.15 -25.65 -3.42
#